data_AF-A0A258TRP6-F1
#
_entry.id   AF-A0A258TRP6-F1
#
_cell.length_a   1.000
_cell.length_b   1.000
_cell.length_c   1.000
_cell.angle_alpha   90.00
_cell.angle_beta   90.00
_cell.angle_gamma   90.00
#
_symmetry.space_group_name_H-M   'P 1'
#
loop_
_entity.id
_entity.type
_entity.pdbx_description
1 polymer ?
#
loop_
_entity_poly.entity_id
_entity_poly.type
_entity_poly.pdbx_seq_one_letter_code
_entity_poly.pdbx_strand_id
1 'polypeptide(L)'
;MRAMSTSSWVKPASLAWLAMSLSACAQSPAQLPNMAPNMRVSEALPLPPARQELTSQVLYQFLLGEIAGQRGELKLSAEAYADLAVRTRDARIAKRATEAALYARLPQLALKNASLWQELEPTSPKALQTLSTLLIGAGRMSEARPYLDAWVKTGEGGAVFLQLHGLFARQKDKNAVLDLVENLAVGYPAYPEARFAVAQAAWNAGKGAKALAGLDETIRLKSNWAPAPLFKAQILQQMQGEAAALAFLADYLASAPGESEVRLAYAKQLARASRFGESRTQFELLAQEMPGNPENHLAIGLIAMQTNDFDSAESSFTKALELKHPDEGSVRFHLGQLAEARGRLEQALVWYRSVIKGRQKLDAHLRAAMILSKQGRAADALQGLSNLAAADDEERVKIAQAEAQIMREAGNFEGAVVALSKALEKMPDSPDLLYDRAMAAEKINRLDLVESDLRHLIALKPNYAHAYNALGYTLADRTPRLKEALELLEKALSLSPDDPFILDSMGWALFKSKRYAEAADMLRRAHAAQPDPDIAAHLGEALWMNGDKDEARRIWSGSLQNHPGNESLRETTSRLKP
;
A
#
# COMPACT_ATOMS: atom_id res chain seq x y z
N MET A 1 -39.71 -42.46 -25.85
CA MET A 1 -39.51 -43.94 -25.82
C MET A 1 -38.28 -44.25 -25.00
N ARG A 2 -38.46 -45.11 -23.98
CA ARG A 2 -37.51 -46.06 -23.33
C ARG A 2 -36.04 -45.65 -23.12
N ALA A 3 -35.38 -45.97 -22.01
CA ALA A 3 -35.70 -46.54 -20.70
C ALA A 3 -34.35 -46.64 -19.94
N MET A 4 -34.36 -46.41 -18.61
CA MET A 4 -33.77 -47.22 -17.51
C MET A 4 -32.28 -47.62 -17.59
N SER A 5 -31.47 -47.79 -16.53
CA SER A 5 -31.52 -47.84 -15.06
C SER A 5 -30.14 -48.46 -14.68
N THR A 6 -29.41 -48.07 -13.63
CA THR A 6 -29.42 -48.65 -12.27
C THR A 6 -28.53 -47.76 -11.37
N SER A 7 -28.88 -47.19 -10.19
CA SER A 7 -29.47 -47.67 -8.92
C SER A 7 -28.60 -48.61 -8.06
N SER A 8 -28.13 -48.09 -6.91
CA SER A 8 -28.05 -48.74 -5.59
C SER A 8 -27.97 -47.64 -4.49
N TRP A 9 -29.09 -47.20 -3.88
CA TRP A 9 -29.67 -47.65 -2.58
C TRP A 9 -28.72 -47.35 -1.38
N VAL A 10 -29.05 -46.62 -0.30
CA VAL A 10 -30.18 -46.74 0.66
C VAL A 10 -30.31 -45.42 1.50
N LYS A 11 -31.54 -44.98 1.83
CA LYS A 11 -31.93 -43.89 2.79
C LYS A 11 -32.12 -44.48 4.24
N PRO A 12 -32.64 -43.83 5.32
CA PRO A 12 -33.14 -42.46 5.54
C PRO A 12 -32.85 -41.84 6.96
N ALA A 13 -33.48 -40.69 7.24
CA ALA A 13 -34.16 -40.35 8.51
C ALA A 13 -33.41 -39.56 9.63
N SER A 14 -33.74 -38.25 9.68
CA SER A 14 -34.26 -37.45 10.82
C SER A 14 -33.47 -37.12 12.10
N LEU A 15 -33.53 -35.81 12.41
CA LEU A 15 -33.82 -35.15 13.70
C LEU A 15 -32.72 -34.96 14.78
N ALA A 16 -32.58 -33.67 15.11
CA ALA A 16 -32.55 -33.08 16.46
C ALA A 16 -31.21 -32.63 17.08
N TRP A 17 -31.18 -31.31 17.32
CA TRP A 17 -30.82 -30.61 18.57
C TRP A 17 -29.38 -30.66 19.12
N LEU A 18 -28.83 -29.44 19.11
CA LEU A 18 -28.26 -28.70 20.25
C LEU A 18 -27.01 -29.24 20.99
N ALA A 19 -25.99 -28.39 20.89
CA ALA A 19 -25.26 -27.77 21.99
C ALA A 19 -24.06 -28.50 22.61
N MET A 20 -22.95 -27.73 22.60
CA MET A 20 -22.04 -27.52 23.73
C MET A 20 -21.18 -28.74 24.13
N SER A 21 -19.91 -28.64 24.49
CA SER A 21 -19.07 -27.54 24.99
C SER A 21 -17.72 -28.18 25.39
N LEU A 22 -16.84 -27.36 25.99
CA LEU A 22 -15.74 -27.72 26.91
C LEU A 22 -14.37 -27.86 26.23
N SER A 23 -13.28 -27.30 26.72
CA SER A 23 -13.01 -26.57 27.98
C SER A 23 -11.58 -26.00 27.90
N ALA A 24 -11.31 -24.78 28.37
CA ALA A 24 -10.83 -24.43 29.73
C ALA A 24 -9.31 -24.70 29.91
N CYS A 25 -8.48 -23.86 30.53
CA CYS A 25 -8.43 -23.36 31.92
C CYS A 25 -7.15 -22.49 32.04
N ALA A 26 -6.87 -21.63 33.03
CA ALA A 26 -7.49 -21.11 34.25
C ALA A 26 -6.53 -19.98 34.74
N GLN A 27 -6.83 -19.02 35.63
CA GLN A 27 -7.36 -19.01 37.01
C GLN A 27 -7.63 -17.51 37.36
N SER A 28 -8.40 -17.06 38.36
CA SER A 28 -9.43 -17.58 39.26
C SER A 28 -10.16 -16.36 39.87
N PRO A 29 -11.36 -16.53 40.45
CA PRO A 29 -12.36 -15.47 40.58
C PRO A 29 -12.45 -14.85 41.99
N ALA A 30 -12.64 -13.54 42.05
CA ALA A 30 -13.16 -12.87 43.24
C ALA A 30 -14.69 -13.04 43.30
N GLN A 31 -15.19 -13.50 44.44
CA GLN A 31 -16.61 -13.68 44.74
C GLN A 31 -17.37 -12.36 44.59
N LEU A 32 -18.33 -12.32 43.67
CA LEU A 32 -19.38 -11.30 43.67
C LEU A 32 -20.61 -11.84 44.39
N PRO A 33 -21.21 -11.06 45.30
CA PRO A 33 -22.37 -11.47 46.07
C PRO A 33 -23.59 -11.68 45.18
N ASN A 34 -24.44 -12.58 45.65
CA ASN A 34 -25.71 -12.98 45.06
C ASN A 34 -26.61 -11.75 44.82
N MET A 35 -26.58 -11.19 43.61
CA MET A 35 -27.58 -10.27 43.11
C MET A 35 -28.32 -10.98 41.99
N ALA A 36 -29.53 -11.45 42.30
CA ALA A 36 -30.53 -11.72 41.29
C ALA A 36 -30.59 -10.51 40.33
N PRO A 37 -30.75 -10.72 39.01
CA PRO A 37 -30.95 -9.61 38.08
C PRO A 37 -32.28 -8.97 38.43
N ASN A 38 -32.22 -7.96 39.28
CA ASN A 38 -33.28 -6.98 39.45
C ASN A 38 -33.27 -6.16 38.16
N MET A 39 -33.77 -6.76 37.08
CA MET A 39 -34.31 -6.00 35.97
C MET A 39 -35.49 -5.24 36.56
N ARG A 40 -35.19 -4.07 37.14
CA ARG A 40 -36.15 -2.98 37.08
C ARG A 40 -36.42 -2.82 35.60
N VAL A 41 -37.54 -3.40 35.17
CA VAL A 41 -38.26 -2.99 33.99
C VAL A 41 -38.32 -1.48 34.14
N SER A 42 -37.44 -0.78 33.40
CA SER A 42 -37.64 0.64 33.16
C SER A 42 -39.11 0.74 32.81
N GLU A 43 -39.88 1.49 33.60
CA GLU A 43 -41.23 1.86 33.20
C GLU A 43 -41.13 2.28 31.74
N ALA A 44 -41.75 1.46 30.88
CA ALA A 44 -41.77 1.74 29.47
C ALA A 44 -42.45 3.09 29.36
N LEU A 45 -41.69 4.12 28.95
CA LEU A 45 -42.28 5.38 28.55
C LEU A 45 -43.48 5.03 27.67
N PRO A 46 -44.68 5.56 27.95
CA PRO A 46 -45.87 5.16 27.24
C PRO A 46 -45.59 5.32 25.74
N LEU A 47 -45.70 4.20 25.01
CA LEU A 47 -45.60 4.22 23.55
C LEU A 47 -46.56 5.30 23.07
N PRO A 48 -46.11 6.27 22.22
CA PRO A 48 -47.02 7.24 21.67
C PRO A 48 -48.19 6.49 21.03
N PRO A 49 -49.43 6.97 21.18
CA PRO A 49 -50.62 6.22 20.79
C PRO A 49 -50.46 5.73 19.35
N ALA A 50 -50.75 4.45 19.11
CA ALA A 50 -50.71 3.87 17.77
C ALA A 50 -51.71 4.63 16.90
N ARG A 51 -51.22 5.58 16.09
CA ARG A 51 -52.05 6.40 15.20
C ARG A 51 -52.62 5.59 14.02
N GLN A 52 -52.12 4.38 13.78
CA GLN A 52 -52.48 3.53 12.65
C GLN A 52 -52.99 2.16 13.14
N GLU A 53 -54.24 1.84 12.77
CA GLU A 53 -54.82 0.51 13.00
C GLU A 53 -54.15 -0.53 12.09
N LEU A 54 -53.75 -1.66 12.67
CA LEU A 54 -53.12 -2.77 11.96
C LEU A 54 -54.20 -3.64 11.29
N THR A 55 -54.79 -3.13 10.22
CA THR A 55 -55.74 -3.91 9.42
C THR A 55 -55.04 -5.04 8.69
N SER A 56 -55.79 -6.08 8.31
CA SER A 56 -55.29 -7.20 7.50
C SER A 56 -54.62 -6.73 6.20
N GLN A 57 -55.14 -5.64 5.61
CA GLN A 57 -54.58 -5.01 4.42
C GLN A 57 -53.22 -4.34 4.69
N VAL A 58 -53.08 -3.58 5.78
CA VAL A 58 -51.81 -2.95 6.18
C VAL A 58 -50.75 -4.01 6.47
N LEU A 59 -51.12 -5.07 7.21
CA LEU A 59 -50.22 -6.18 7.51
C LEU A 59 -49.79 -6.91 6.23
N TYR A 60 -50.72 -7.20 5.33
CA TYR A 60 -50.42 -7.84 4.05
C TYR A 60 -49.42 -7.02 3.21
N GLN A 61 -49.67 -5.71 3.04
CA GLN A 61 -48.79 -4.84 2.25
C GLN A 61 -47.42 -4.66 2.91
N PHE A 62 -47.35 -4.59 4.24
CA PHE A 62 -46.10 -4.53 4.97
C PHE A 62 -45.27 -5.81 4.77
N LEU A 63 -45.89 -6.99 4.90
CA LEU A 63 -45.25 -8.28 4.67
C LEU A 63 -44.82 -8.46 3.21
N LEU A 64 -45.63 -7.99 2.25
CA LEU A 64 -45.25 -7.97 0.84
C LEU A 64 -43.95 -7.18 0.64
N GLY A 65 -43.84 -6.00 1.25
CA GLY A 65 -42.63 -5.19 1.23
C GLY A 65 -41.40 -5.91 1.80
N GLU A 66 -41.51 -6.51 2.99
CA GLU A 66 -40.39 -7.20 3.64
C GLU A 66 -39.97 -8.46 2.86
N ILE A 67 -40.93 -9.30 2.45
CA ILE A 67 -40.65 -10.56 1.74
C ILE A 67 -40.06 -10.28 0.35
N ALA A 68 -40.58 -9.28 -0.38
CA ALA A 68 -40.01 -8.86 -1.65
C ALA A 68 -38.55 -8.41 -1.47
N GLY A 69 -38.27 -7.60 -0.45
CA GLY A 69 -36.92 -7.15 -0.13
C GLY A 69 -35.95 -8.30 0.17
N GLN A 70 -36.38 -9.25 1.01
CA GLN A 70 -35.59 -10.45 1.33
C GLN A 70 -35.30 -11.34 0.13
N ARG A 71 -36.20 -11.36 -0.87
CA ARG A 71 -36.05 -12.13 -2.10
C ARG A 71 -35.26 -11.41 -3.19
N GLY A 72 -34.78 -10.20 -2.93
CA GLY A 72 -34.07 -9.39 -3.91
C GLY A 72 -34.97 -8.63 -4.89
N GLU A 73 -36.29 -8.69 -4.71
CA GLU A 73 -37.28 -7.94 -5.52
C GLU A 73 -37.38 -6.49 -5.02
N LEU A 74 -36.28 -5.75 -5.13
CA LEU A 74 -36.10 -4.45 -4.47
C LEU A 74 -37.08 -3.38 -4.95
N LYS A 75 -37.42 -3.40 -6.25
CA LYS A 75 -38.39 -2.46 -6.83
C LYS A 75 -39.79 -2.69 -6.25
N LEU A 76 -40.23 -3.95 -6.22
CA LEU A 76 -41.54 -4.33 -5.66
C LEU A 76 -41.61 -3.98 -4.16
N SER A 77 -40.54 -4.25 -3.42
CA SER A 77 -40.42 -3.86 -2.01
C SER A 77 -40.61 -2.36 -1.81
N ALA A 78 -39.87 -1.54 -2.57
CA ALA A 78 -39.95 -0.09 -2.48
C ALA A 78 -41.32 0.47 -2.86
N GLU A 79 -41.95 -0.08 -3.91
CA GLU A 79 -43.30 0.32 -4.34
C GLU A 79 -44.37 -0.07 -3.31
N ALA A 80 -44.29 -1.26 -2.72
CA ALA A 80 -45.20 -1.72 -1.67
C ALA A 80 -45.15 -0.81 -0.43
N TYR A 81 -43.95 -0.45 0.03
CA TYR A 81 -43.82 0.52 1.13
C TYR A 81 -44.27 1.93 0.75
N ALA A 82 -44.04 2.36 -0.49
CA ALA A 82 -44.47 3.69 -0.94
C ALA A 82 -46.01 3.82 -0.95
N ASP A 83 -46.72 2.83 -1.49
CA ASP A 83 -48.19 2.80 -1.45
C ASP A 83 -48.69 2.75 0.00
N LEU A 84 -48.08 1.92 0.84
CA LEU A 84 -48.44 1.82 2.25
C LEU A 84 -48.21 3.13 3.01
N ALA A 85 -47.09 3.82 2.75
CA ALA A 85 -46.78 5.11 3.37
C ALA A 85 -47.83 6.17 3.02
N VAL A 86 -48.27 6.24 1.77
CA VAL A 86 -49.30 7.20 1.32
C VAL A 86 -50.65 6.92 1.98
N ARG A 87 -51.05 5.64 2.08
CA ARG A 87 -52.35 5.25 2.67
C ARG A 87 -52.41 5.48 4.17
N THR A 88 -51.36 5.08 4.87
CA THR A 88 -51.31 5.13 6.34
C THR A 88 -50.95 6.52 6.86
N ARG A 89 -50.22 7.31 6.06
CA ARG A 89 -49.60 8.56 6.51
C ARG A 89 -48.82 8.38 7.82
N ASP A 90 -48.22 7.20 8.01
CA ASP A 90 -47.34 6.90 9.15
C ASP A 90 -45.89 7.22 8.79
N ALA A 91 -45.25 8.09 9.58
CA ALA A 91 -43.89 8.54 9.32
C ALA A 91 -42.85 7.40 9.34
N ARG A 92 -43.07 6.36 10.17
CA ARG A 92 -42.18 5.20 10.24
C ARG A 92 -42.21 4.41 8.94
N ILE A 93 -43.38 4.30 8.33
CA ILE A 93 -43.59 3.63 7.05
C ILE A 93 -43.02 4.49 5.92
N ALA A 94 -43.23 5.82 5.95
CA ALA A 94 -42.62 6.74 4.99
C ALA A 94 -41.08 6.71 5.03
N LYS A 95 -40.49 6.63 6.23
CA LYS A 95 -39.06 6.39 6.41
C LYS A 95 -38.63 5.07 5.79
N ARG A 96 -39.29 3.96 6.11
CA ARG A 96 -38.98 2.63 5.55
C ARG A 96 -39.11 2.62 4.02
N ALA A 97 -40.13 3.28 3.48
CA ALA A 97 -40.34 3.44 2.05
C ALA A 97 -39.23 4.24 1.38
N THR A 98 -38.69 5.25 2.07
CA THR A 98 -37.53 6.02 1.60
C THR A 98 -36.27 5.15 1.57
N GLU A 99 -35.99 4.40 2.64
CA GLU A 99 -34.85 3.48 2.73
C GLU A 99 -34.91 2.37 1.68
N ALA A 100 -36.08 1.75 1.49
CA ALA A 100 -36.29 0.73 0.48
C ALA A 100 -36.06 1.28 -0.94
N ALA A 101 -36.56 2.48 -1.24
CA ALA A 101 -36.36 3.13 -2.53
C ALA A 101 -34.89 3.53 -2.77
N LEU A 102 -34.17 3.98 -1.73
CA LEU A 102 -32.73 4.25 -1.80
C LEU A 102 -31.94 2.97 -2.08
N TYR A 103 -32.25 1.88 -1.37
CA TYR A 103 -31.61 0.59 -1.56
C TYR A 103 -31.87 0.01 -2.96
N ALA A 104 -33.10 0.18 -3.46
CA ALA A 104 -33.51 -0.20 -4.81
C ALA A 104 -32.95 0.73 -5.92
N ARG A 105 -32.22 1.81 -5.56
CA ARG A 105 -31.69 2.84 -6.47
C ARG A 105 -32.79 3.51 -7.32
N LEU A 106 -33.92 3.82 -6.70
CA LEU A 106 -35.07 4.51 -7.30
C LEU A 106 -35.15 5.96 -6.79
N PRO A 107 -34.34 6.89 -7.32
CA PRO A 107 -34.15 8.22 -6.73
C PRO A 107 -35.43 9.07 -6.71
N GLN A 108 -36.30 8.96 -7.72
CA GLN A 108 -37.55 9.70 -7.76
C GLN A 108 -38.56 9.19 -6.72
N LEU A 109 -38.61 7.86 -6.52
CA LEU A 109 -39.46 7.25 -5.51
C LEU A 109 -38.95 7.58 -4.10
N ALA A 110 -37.62 7.53 -3.90
CA ALA A 110 -36.99 7.93 -2.65
C ALA A 110 -37.29 9.41 -2.33
N LEU A 111 -37.19 10.31 -3.31
CA LEU A 111 -37.48 11.72 -3.13
C LEU A 111 -38.96 11.97 -2.76
N LYS A 112 -39.89 11.28 -3.43
CA LYS A 112 -41.32 11.34 -3.10
C LYS A 112 -41.58 10.86 -1.68
N ASN A 113 -41.01 9.71 -1.29
CA ASN A 113 -41.21 9.13 0.04
C ASN A 113 -40.54 9.96 1.14
N ALA A 114 -39.36 10.54 0.87
CA ALA A 114 -38.67 11.44 1.79
C ALA A 114 -39.44 12.75 2.01
N SER A 115 -40.09 13.25 0.95
CA SER A 115 -40.97 14.43 1.05
C SER A 115 -42.17 14.14 1.96
N LEU A 116 -42.82 12.98 1.79
CA LEU A 116 -43.89 12.55 2.68
C LEU A 116 -43.39 12.34 4.11
N TRP A 117 -42.22 11.71 4.30
CA TRP A 117 -41.64 11.53 5.62
C TRP A 117 -41.39 12.88 6.31
N GLN A 118 -40.83 13.87 5.61
CA GLN A 118 -40.63 15.22 6.12
C GLN A 118 -41.96 15.93 6.41
N GLU A 119 -43.00 15.75 5.60
CA GLU A 119 -44.33 16.31 5.86
C GLU A 119 -44.93 15.78 7.18
N LEU A 120 -44.74 14.49 7.45
CA LEU A 120 -45.28 13.81 8.63
C LEU A 120 -44.44 14.06 9.89
N GLU A 121 -43.13 14.28 9.74
CA GLU A 121 -42.21 14.65 10.81
C GLU A 121 -41.38 15.90 10.46
N PRO A 122 -41.99 17.12 10.47
CA PRO A 122 -41.34 18.34 9.99
C PRO A 122 -40.06 18.73 10.70
N THR A 123 -39.91 18.32 11.96
CA THR A 123 -38.75 18.65 12.81
C THR A 123 -37.71 17.54 12.89
N SER A 124 -37.93 16.37 12.26
CA SER A 124 -37.02 15.23 12.33
C SER A 124 -35.71 15.54 11.57
N PRO A 125 -34.54 15.62 12.27
CA PRO A 125 -33.28 15.94 11.61
C PRO A 125 -32.91 14.92 10.53
N LYS A 126 -33.28 13.64 10.73
CA LYS A 126 -33.04 12.57 9.76
C LYS A 126 -33.89 12.73 8.50
N ALA A 127 -35.15 13.12 8.64
CA ALA A 127 -36.03 13.37 7.50
C ALA A 127 -35.53 14.56 6.67
N LEU A 128 -35.19 15.66 7.36
CA LEU A 128 -34.65 16.88 6.74
C LEU A 128 -33.30 16.64 6.04
N GLN A 129 -32.38 15.91 6.68
CA GLN A 129 -31.11 15.50 6.08
C GLN A 129 -31.32 14.66 4.82
N THR A 130 -32.19 13.65 4.89
CA THR A 130 -32.45 12.72 3.79
C THR A 130 -33.08 13.44 2.59
N LEU A 131 -34.12 14.25 2.83
CA LEU A 131 -34.77 15.03 1.79
C LEU A 131 -33.81 16.04 1.15
N SER A 132 -33.05 16.78 1.96
CA SER A 132 -32.05 17.75 1.45
C SER A 132 -31.00 17.06 0.59
N THR A 133 -30.49 15.91 1.02
CA THR A 133 -29.51 15.11 0.27
C THR A 133 -30.07 14.65 -1.08
N LEU A 134 -31.32 14.19 -1.12
CA LEU A 134 -31.99 13.76 -2.34
C LEU A 134 -32.26 14.92 -3.30
N LEU A 135 -32.70 16.08 -2.80
CA LEU A 135 -32.91 17.29 -3.60
C LEU A 135 -31.60 17.79 -4.19
N ILE A 136 -30.53 17.86 -3.40
CA ILE A 136 -29.19 18.23 -3.86
C ILE A 136 -28.71 17.24 -4.92
N GLY A 137 -28.83 15.93 -4.68
CA GLY A 137 -28.47 14.89 -5.64
C GLY A 137 -29.24 14.99 -6.96
N ALA A 138 -30.48 15.48 -6.91
CA ALA A 138 -31.31 15.74 -8.09
C ALA A 138 -31.02 17.10 -8.78
N GLY A 139 -30.05 17.88 -8.28
CA GLY A 139 -29.75 19.23 -8.79
C GLY A 139 -30.76 20.32 -8.38
N ARG A 140 -31.71 19.99 -7.50
CA ARG A 140 -32.81 20.87 -7.02
C ARG A 140 -32.37 21.66 -5.79
N MET A 141 -31.26 22.39 -5.92
CA MET A 141 -30.59 23.09 -4.81
C MET A 141 -31.44 24.19 -4.17
N SER A 142 -32.18 24.96 -4.98
CA SER A 142 -33.08 26.01 -4.51
C SER A 142 -34.18 25.44 -3.60
N GLU A 143 -34.71 24.29 -3.95
CA GLU A 143 -35.74 23.58 -3.18
C GLU A 143 -35.19 22.94 -1.91
N ALA A 144 -33.91 22.57 -1.89
CA ALA A 144 -33.25 22.04 -0.70
C ALA A 144 -33.08 23.09 0.40
N ARG A 145 -32.96 24.37 0.05
CA ARG A 145 -32.66 25.47 0.98
C ARG A 145 -33.53 25.52 2.25
N PRO A 146 -34.88 25.56 2.18
CA PRO A 146 -35.71 25.61 3.38
C PRO A 146 -35.52 24.39 4.28
N TYR A 147 -35.27 23.22 3.71
CA TYR A 147 -35.02 21.99 4.48
C TYR A 147 -33.64 21.98 5.12
N LEU A 148 -32.64 22.56 4.46
CA LEU A 148 -31.31 22.78 5.06
C LEU A 148 -31.38 23.75 6.24
N ASP A 149 -32.10 24.88 6.10
CA ASP A 149 -32.31 25.84 7.19
C ASP A 149 -33.05 25.21 8.38
N ALA A 150 -34.12 24.45 8.10
CA ALA A 150 -34.81 23.69 9.14
C ALA A 150 -33.88 22.64 9.78
N TRP A 151 -33.03 21.96 9.00
CA TRP A 151 -32.10 20.96 9.53
C TRP A 151 -31.04 21.58 10.43
N VAL A 152 -30.51 22.76 10.08
CA VAL A 152 -29.59 23.49 10.96
C VAL A 152 -30.29 23.86 12.28
N LYS A 153 -31.58 24.27 12.24
CA LYS A 153 -32.35 24.65 13.44
C LYS A 153 -32.72 23.47 14.34
N THR A 154 -33.06 22.32 13.78
CA THR A 154 -33.52 21.15 14.55
C THR A 154 -32.42 20.12 14.81
N GLY A 155 -31.32 20.17 14.06
CA GLY A 155 -30.13 19.37 14.25
C GLY A 155 -29.13 20.02 15.22
N GLU A 156 -27.88 19.59 15.15
CA GLU A 156 -26.78 20.06 16.00
C GLU A 156 -26.15 21.37 15.50
N GLY A 157 -26.97 22.31 15.02
CA GLY A 157 -26.53 23.66 14.62
C GLY A 157 -25.34 23.68 13.67
N GLY A 158 -24.20 24.20 14.14
CA GLY A 158 -22.95 24.32 13.38
C GLY A 158 -22.44 23.01 12.78
N ALA A 159 -22.67 21.85 13.42
CA ALA A 159 -22.21 20.56 12.91
C ALA A 159 -22.84 20.19 11.56
N VAL A 160 -24.05 20.70 11.27
CA VAL A 160 -24.73 20.50 9.97
C VAL A 160 -23.90 21.11 8.83
N PHE A 161 -23.31 22.29 9.03
CA PHE A 161 -22.48 22.94 8.01
C PHE A 161 -21.25 22.12 7.61
N LEU A 162 -20.65 21.39 8.56
CA LEU A 162 -19.51 20.50 8.26
C LEU A 162 -19.91 19.32 7.38
N GLN A 163 -21.16 18.86 7.49
CA GLN A 163 -21.68 17.77 6.67
C GLN A 163 -22.00 18.22 5.23
N LEU A 164 -22.31 19.50 5.03
CA LEU A 164 -22.69 20.05 3.72
C LEU A 164 -21.59 19.89 2.66
N HIS A 165 -20.31 20.01 3.05
CA HIS A 165 -19.19 19.88 2.11
C HIS A 165 -19.24 18.53 1.35
N GLY A 166 -19.51 17.44 2.06
CA GLY A 166 -19.64 16.11 1.45
C GLY A 166 -20.82 15.99 0.49
N LEU A 167 -21.95 16.63 0.80
CA LEU A 167 -23.15 16.63 -0.05
C LEU A 167 -22.91 17.31 -1.39
N PHE A 168 -22.07 18.34 -1.42
CA PHE A 168 -21.82 19.16 -2.60
C PHE A 168 -20.62 18.71 -3.44
N ALA A 169 -19.83 17.74 -2.97
CA ALA A 169 -18.60 17.29 -3.63
C ALA A 169 -18.83 16.92 -5.12
N ARG A 170 -19.95 16.24 -5.42
CA ARG A 170 -20.30 15.76 -6.77
C ARG A 170 -21.12 16.75 -7.60
N GLN A 171 -21.48 17.91 -7.05
CA GLN A 171 -22.26 18.90 -7.78
C GLN A 171 -21.43 19.55 -8.87
N LYS A 172 -22.01 19.69 -10.07
CA LYS A 172 -21.32 20.28 -11.23
C LYS A 172 -21.20 21.79 -11.09
N ASP A 173 -22.27 22.45 -10.68
CA ASP A 173 -22.30 23.90 -10.52
C ASP A 173 -21.74 24.30 -9.15
N LYS A 174 -20.46 24.67 -9.13
CA LYS A 174 -19.76 25.07 -7.90
C LYS A 174 -20.15 26.46 -7.43
N ASN A 175 -20.57 27.36 -8.34
CA ASN A 175 -21.01 28.70 -7.97
C ASN A 175 -22.40 28.65 -7.33
N ALA A 176 -23.33 27.86 -7.87
CA ALA A 176 -24.64 27.65 -7.25
C ALA A 176 -24.53 27.04 -5.84
N VAL A 177 -23.57 26.13 -5.63
CA VAL A 177 -23.25 25.60 -4.30
C VAL A 177 -22.78 26.71 -3.37
N LEU A 178 -21.85 27.56 -3.83
CA LEU A 178 -21.37 28.70 -3.04
C LEU A 178 -22.52 29.63 -2.65
N ASP A 179 -23.36 30.01 -3.60
CA ASP A 179 -24.49 30.89 -3.37
C ASP A 179 -25.48 30.28 -2.37
N LEU A 180 -25.77 28.97 -2.46
CA LEU A 180 -26.64 28.27 -1.52
C LEU A 180 -26.06 28.29 -0.09
N VAL A 181 -24.78 27.93 0.06
CA VAL A 181 -24.13 27.86 1.37
C VAL A 181 -24.00 29.24 2.00
N GLU A 182 -23.69 30.27 1.22
CA GLU A 182 -23.64 31.66 1.69
C GLU A 182 -25.00 32.15 2.15
N ASN A 183 -26.03 31.96 1.34
CA ASN A 183 -27.39 32.36 1.67
C ASN A 183 -27.95 31.63 2.90
N LEU A 184 -27.50 30.41 3.16
CA LEU A 184 -27.82 29.67 4.38
C LEU A 184 -27.04 30.25 5.57
N ALA A 185 -25.73 30.46 5.43
CA ALA A 185 -24.85 30.94 6.51
C ALA A 185 -25.19 32.34 7.02
N VAL A 186 -25.83 33.20 6.22
CA VAL A 186 -26.31 34.54 6.64
C VAL A 186 -27.20 34.48 7.89
N GLY A 187 -28.02 33.43 8.04
CA GLY A 187 -28.87 33.24 9.21
C GLY A 187 -28.12 32.82 10.48
N TYR A 188 -26.83 32.49 10.36
CA TYR A 188 -26.03 31.89 11.42
C TYR A 188 -24.66 32.56 11.60
N PRO A 189 -24.59 33.88 11.77
CA PRO A 189 -23.32 34.62 11.91
C PRO A 189 -22.56 34.26 13.19
N ALA A 190 -23.16 33.54 14.13
CA ALA A 190 -22.50 33.07 15.35
C ALA A 190 -21.78 31.72 15.17
N TYR A 191 -22.02 30.96 14.09
CA TYR A 191 -21.40 29.65 13.87
C TYR A 191 -20.12 29.75 13.04
N PRO A 192 -18.94 29.47 13.61
CA PRO A 192 -17.68 29.37 12.86
C PRO A 192 -17.74 28.30 11.77
N GLU A 193 -18.45 27.20 12.02
CA GLU A 193 -18.65 26.10 11.05
C GLU A 193 -19.38 26.58 9.79
N ALA A 194 -20.29 27.55 9.91
CA ALA A 194 -20.99 28.13 8.77
C ALA A 194 -20.03 28.93 7.87
N ARG A 195 -19.16 29.75 8.48
CA ARG A 195 -18.12 30.48 7.74
C ARG A 195 -17.09 29.54 7.11
N PHE A 196 -16.71 28.48 7.82
CA PHE A 196 -15.83 27.45 7.29
C PHE A 196 -16.44 26.75 6.07
N ALA A 197 -17.72 26.38 6.12
CA ALA A 197 -18.43 25.79 4.99
C ALA A 197 -18.50 26.75 3.78
N VAL A 198 -18.72 28.04 4.02
CA VAL A 198 -18.63 29.07 2.97
C VAL A 198 -17.23 29.11 2.37
N ALA A 199 -16.17 29.08 3.18
CA ALA A 199 -14.81 29.08 2.68
C ALA A 199 -14.49 27.83 1.84
N GLN A 200 -14.95 26.65 2.26
CA GLN A 200 -14.83 25.42 1.48
C GLN A 200 -15.57 25.49 0.15
N ALA A 201 -16.80 26.02 0.14
CA ALA A 201 -17.57 26.22 -1.08
C ALA A 201 -16.89 27.25 -2.00
N ALA A 202 -16.34 28.33 -1.44
CA ALA A 202 -15.65 29.37 -2.18
C ALA A 202 -14.39 28.83 -2.85
N TRP A 203 -13.62 28.01 -2.14
CA TRP A 203 -12.45 27.32 -2.70
C TRP A 203 -12.84 26.43 -3.88
N ASN A 204 -13.87 25.60 -3.71
CA ASN A 204 -14.38 24.72 -4.76
C ASN A 204 -14.93 25.48 -5.99
N ALA A 205 -15.40 26.71 -5.80
CA ALA A 205 -15.85 27.62 -6.86
C ALA A 205 -14.70 28.43 -7.50
N GLY A 206 -13.44 28.15 -7.14
CA GLY A 206 -12.28 28.88 -7.65
C GLY A 206 -12.12 30.29 -7.09
N LYS A 207 -12.80 30.63 -5.98
CA LYS A 207 -12.75 31.94 -5.31
C LYS A 207 -11.76 31.91 -4.14
N GLY A 208 -10.49 31.61 -4.44
CA GLY A 208 -9.43 31.43 -3.42
C GLY A 208 -9.29 32.58 -2.43
N ALA A 209 -9.28 33.84 -2.91
CA ALA A 209 -9.17 35.01 -2.03
C ALA A 209 -10.33 35.12 -1.02
N LYS A 210 -11.56 34.79 -1.47
CA LYS A 210 -12.76 34.78 -0.60
C LYS A 210 -12.67 33.66 0.43
N ALA A 211 -12.18 32.49 0.02
CA ALA A 211 -11.97 31.35 0.91
C ALA A 211 -10.96 31.70 2.03
N LEU A 212 -9.81 32.30 1.67
CA LEU A 212 -8.80 32.71 2.64
C LEU A 212 -9.35 33.74 3.66
N ALA A 213 -10.05 34.77 3.19
CA ALA A 213 -10.66 35.78 4.07
C ALA A 213 -11.71 35.16 5.02
N GLY A 214 -12.51 34.20 4.53
CA GLY A 214 -13.46 33.47 5.36
C GLY A 214 -12.79 32.60 6.42
N LEU A 215 -11.63 32.00 6.12
CA LEU A 215 -10.86 31.20 7.05
C LEU A 215 -10.18 32.05 8.14
N ASP A 216 -9.68 33.24 7.79
CA ASP A 216 -9.14 34.19 8.77
C ASP A 216 -10.18 34.56 9.83
N GLU A 217 -11.40 34.86 9.38
CA GLU A 217 -12.50 35.16 10.28
C GLU A 217 -12.92 33.93 11.12
N THR A 218 -12.92 32.75 10.51
CA THR A 218 -13.24 31.50 11.20
C THR A 218 -12.25 31.22 12.33
N ILE A 219 -10.95 31.37 12.06
CA ILE A 219 -9.87 31.20 13.04
C ILE A 219 -10.01 32.20 14.18
N ARG A 220 -10.37 33.46 13.86
CA ARG A 220 -10.59 34.51 14.86
C ARG A 220 -11.74 34.19 15.81
N LEU A 221 -12.83 33.62 15.31
CA LEU A 221 -14.03 33.32 16.11
C LEU A 221 -13.91 32.05 16.95
N LYS A 222 -13.13 31.08 16.48
CA LYS A 222 -12.91 29.81 17.16
C LYS A 222 -11.44 29.44 17.11
N SER A 223 -10.68 30.00 18.05
CA SER A 223 -9.36 29.50 18.39
C SER A 223 -9.49 28.08 18.94
N ASN A 224 -8.52 27.20 18.68
CA ASN A 224 -8.53 25.78 19.06
C ASN A 224 -9.46 24.91 18.20
N TRP A 225 -9.45 25.13 16.88
CA TRP A 225 -10.20 24.32 15.93
C TRP A 225 -9.39 24.08 14.66
N ALA A 226 -8.57 23.02 14.69
CA ALA A 226 -7.63 22.63 13.65
C ALA A 226 -8.13 22.62 12.19
N PRO A 227 -9.39 22.26 11.85
CA PRO A 227 -9.83 22.23 10.46
C PRO A 227 -9.64 23.54 9.69
N ALA A 228 -9.87 24.69 10.32
CA ALA A 228 -9.74 26.00 9.67
C ALA A 228 -8.29 26.36 9.27
N PRO A 229 -7.30 26.37 10.17
CA PRO A 229 -5.90 26.64 9.81
C PRO A 229 -5.34 25.56 8.88
N LEU A 230 -5.69 24.29 9.05
CA LEU A 230 -5.21 23.22 8.15
C LEU A 230 -5.72 23.41 6.72
N PHE A 231 -7.00 23.74 6.56
CA PHE A 231 -7.56 24.01 5.24
C PHE A 231 -6.98 25.29 4.63
N LYS A 232 -6.72 26.32 5.44
CA LYS A 232 -6.03 27.53 4.97
C LYS A 232 -4.62 27.23 4.48
N ALA A 233 -3.85 26.42 5.22
CA ALA A 233 -2.51 25.99 4.80
C ALA A 233 -2.55 25.20 3.48
N GLN A 234 -3.55 24.34 3.28
CA GLN A 234 -3.75 23.63 2.02
C GLN A 234 -4.00 24.59 0.84
N ILE A 235 -4.87 25.58 1.02
CA ILE A 235 -5.15 26.60 -0.01
C ILE A 235 -3.89 27.41 -0.32
N LEU A 236 -3.16 27.86 0.70
CA LEU A 236 -1.91 28.58 0.52
C LEU A 236 -0.87 27.75 -0.23
N GLN A 237 -0.74 26.45 0.09
CA GLN A 237 0.16 25.55 -0.62
C GLN A 237 -0.17 25.49 -2.12
N GLN A 238 -1.45 25.37 -2.46
CA GLN A 238 -1.87 25.25 -3.87
C GLN A 238 -1.79 26.58 -4.64
N MET A 239 -2.03 27.71 -3.97
CA MET A 239 -2.03 29.03 -4.63
C MET A 239 -0.66 29.71 -4.66
N GLN A 240 0.15 29.51 -3.62
CA GLN A 240 1.38 30.28 -3.36
C GLN A 240 2.61 29.40 -3.10
N GLY A 241 2.45 28.07 -3.11
CA GLY A 241 3.54 27.12 -2.92
C GLY A 241 3.77 26.71 -1.47
N GLU A 242 4.64 25.71 -1.27
CA GLU A 242 4.92 25.08 0.02
C GLU A 242 5.43 26.07 1.09
N ALA A 243 6.27 27.03 0.69
CA ALA A 243 6.82 28.02 1.62
C ALA A 243 5.74 28.87 2.31
N ALA A 244 4.70 29.28 1.58
CA ALA A 244 3.61 30.11 2.12
C ALA A 244 2.76 29.34 3.15
N ALA A 245 2.50 28.05 2.89
CA ALA A 245 1.78 27.19 3.82
C ALA A 245 2.57 26.97 5.12
N LEU A 246 3.87 26.67 5.00
CA LEU A 246 4.74 26.47 6.15
C LEU A 246 4.89 27.75 6.98
N ALA A 247 5.05 28.91 6.34
CA ALA A 247 5.12 30.20 7.03
C ALA A 247 3.83 30.49 7.83
N PHE A 248 2.67 30.29 7.20
CA PHE A 248 1.38 30.46 7.88
C PHE A 248 1.21 29.52 9.08
N LEU A 249 1.56 28.23 8.93
CA LEU A 249 1.45 27.27 10.04
C LEU A 249 2.40 27.60 11.20
N ALA A 250 3.61 28.08 10.90
CA ALA A 250 4.55 28.55 11.91
C ALA A 250 3.97 29.74 12.69
N ASP A 251 3.47 30.75 11.99
CA ASP A 251 2.87 31.95 12.60
C ASP A 251 1.62 31.59 13.44
N TYR A 252 0.77 30.69 12.92
CA TYR A 252 -0.40 30.21 13.65
C TYR A 252 -0.01 29.54 14.97
N LEU A 253 0.94 28.60 14.92
CA LEU A 253 1.40 27.86 16.10
C LEU A 253 2.15 28.72 17.12
N ALA A 254 2.74 29.84 16.69
CA ALA A 254 3.32 30.83 17.62
C ALA A 254 2.23 31.48 18.49
N SER A 255 1.04 31.70 17.94
CA SER A 255 -0.11 32.24 18.69
C SER A 255 -0.96 31.18 19.40
N ALA A 256 -0.93 29.93 18.92
CA ALA A 256 -1.71 28.80 19.43
C ALA A 256 -0.82 27.55 19.67
N PRO A 257 0.10 27.59 20.65
CA PRO A 257 1.05 26.51 20.88
C PRO A 257 0.41 25.22 21.43
N GLY A 258 -0.86 25.22 21.85
CA GLY A 258 -1.54 24.01 22.32
C GLY A 258 -2.20 23.16 21.22
N GLU A 259 -2.15 23.57 19.95
CA GLU A 259 -2.85 22.92 18.84
C GLU A 259 -2.05 21.73 18.27
N SER A 260 -2.04 20.61 18.99
CA SER A 260 -1.24 19.43 18.63
C SER A 260 -1.57 18.85 17.25
N GLU A 261 -2.83 18.91 16.81
CA GLU A 261 -3.23 18.43 15.46
C GLU A 261 -2.60 19.29 14.36
N VAL A 262 -2.62 20.62 14.52
CA VAL A 262 -1.99 21.55 13.59
C VAL A 262 -0.47 21.40 13.61
N ARG A 263 0.12 21.23 14.80
CA ARG A 263 1.55 20.97 14.97
C ARG A 263 1.99 19.68 14.28
N LEU A 264 1.20 18.61 14.38
CA LEU A 264 1.46 17.34 13.69
C LEU A 264 1.45 17.49 12.17
N ALA A 265 0.47 18.22 11.63
CA ALA A 265 0.42 18.49 10.19
C ALA A 265 1.62 19.32 9.73
N TYR A 266 1.97 20.36 10.49
CA TYR A 266 3.14 21.21 10.23
C TYR A 266 4.44 20.41 10.26
N ALA A 267 4.67 19.58 11.29
CA ALA A 267 5.84 18.72 11.41
C ALA A 267 5.99 17.77 10.22
N LYS A 268 4.89 17.16 9.77
CA LYS A 268 4.87 16.27 8.59
C LYS A 268 5.15 17.01 7.28
N GLN A 269 4.62 18.23 7.11
CA GLN A 269 4.93 19.05 5.94
C GLN A 269 6.39 19.48 5.91
N LEU A 270 6.97 19.87 7.06
CA LEU A 270 8.41 20.16 7.17
C LEU A 270 9.28 18.96 6.77
N ALA A 271 8.92 17.74 7.19
CA ALA A 271 9.64 16.53 6.80
C ALA A 271 9.59 16.28 5.28
N ARG A 272 8.42 16.49 4.65
CA ARG A 272 8.27 16.38 3.18
C ARG A 272 9.08 17.42 2.43
N ALA A 273 9.15 18.63 2.98
CA ALA A 273 10.00 19.72 2.49
C ALA A 273 11.50 19.50 2.75
N SER A 274 11.91 18.33 3.30
CA SER A 274 13.29 18.04 3.72
C SER A 274 13.85 19.01 4.77
N ARG A 275 12.99 19.76 5.48
CA ARG A 275 13.33 20.64 6.61
C ARG A 275 13.40 19.82 7.90
N PHE A 276 14.30 18.84 7.91
CA PHE A 276 14.38 17.81 8.94
C PHE A 276 14.61 18.36 10.35
N GLY A 277 15.48 19.36 10.52
CA GLY A 277 15.75 19.96 11.83
C GLY A 277 14.50 20.59 12.44
N GLU A 278 13.78 21.39 11.66
CA GLU A 278 12.54 22.04 12.12
C GLU A 278 11.42 21.02 12.36
N SER A 279 11.30 20.02 11.47
CA SER A 279 10.33 18.93 11.63
C SER A 279 10.56 18.19 12.95
N ARG A 280 11.82 17.84 13.24
CA ARG A 280 12.22 17.20 14.49
C ARG A 280 11.84 18.03 15.70
N THR A 281 12.13 19.33 15.70
CA THR A 281 11.73 20.23 16.81
C THR A 281 10.23 20.19 17.06
N GLN A 282 9.40 20.17 16.01
CA GLN A 282 7.95 20.08 16.17
C GLN A 282 7.50 18.72 16.74
N PHE A 283 8.12 17.60 16.32
CA PHE A 283 7.83 16.30 16.92
C PHE A 283 8.33 16.17 18.36
N GLU A 284 9.43 16.81 18.73
CA GLU A 284 9.91 16.88 20.12
C GLU A 284 8.92 17.65 21.01
N LEU A 285 8.36 18.77 20.52
CA LEU A 285 7.28 19.48 21.20
C LEU A 285 6.02 18.60 21.35
N LEU A 286 5.63 17.85 20.30
CA LEU A 286 4.51 16.90 20.39
C LEU A 286 4.78 15.78 21.40
N ALA A 287 6.01 15.30 21.50
CA ALA A 287 6.40 14.28 22.48
C ALA A 287 6.38 14.84 23.92
N GLN A 288 6.63 16.13 24.11
CA GLN A 288 6.48 16.79 25.42
C GLN A 288 5.00 16.97 25.80
N GLU A 289 4.15 17.37 24.84
CA GLU A 289 2.71 17.53 25.03
C GLU A 289 2.01 16.18 25.27
N MET A 290 2.44 15.13 24.56
CA MET A 290 1.90 13.78 24.64
C MET A 290 3.01 12.74 24.86
N PRO A 291 3.57 12.63 26.09
CA PRO A 291 4.69 11.72 26.38
C PRO A 291 4.38 10.24 26.20
N GLY A 292 3.10 9.87 26.19
CA GLY A 292 2.62 8.50 25.98
C GLY A 292 2.39 8.13 24.51
N ASN A 293 2.68 9.01 23.55
CA ASN A 293 2.44 8.77 22.14
C ASN A 293 3.71 8.19 21.47
N PRO A 294 3.73 6.88 21.13
CA PRO A 294 4.90 6.25 20.53
C PRO A 294 5.16 6.71 19.09
N GLU A 295 4.15 7.18 18.36
CA GLU A 295 4.28 7.63 16.97
C GLU A 295 5.19 8.87 16.86
N ASN A 296 5.14 9.78 17.85
CA ASN A 296 6.04 10.93 17.88
C ASN A 296 7.51 10.50 17.94
N HIS A 297 7.83 9.53 18.80
CA HIS A 297 9.18 8.99 18.94
C HIS A 297 9.63 8.21 17.70
N LEU A 298 8.73 7.47 17.04
CA LEU A 298 9.04 6.85 15.75
C LEU A 298 9.41 7.92 14.71
N ALA A 299 8.65 9.01 14.61
CA ALA A 299 8.92 10.09 13.67
C ALA A 299 10.29 10.76 13.94
N ILE A 300 10.59 11.08 15.20
CA ILE A 300 11.90 11.64 15.60
C ILE A 300 13.03 10.68 15.21
N GLY A 301 12.86 9.37 15.47
CA GLY A 301 13.85 8.36 15.15
C GLY A 301 14.11 8.23 13.64
N LEU A 302 13.06 8.26 12.82
CA LEU A 302 13.18 8.21 11.36
C LEU A 302 13.87 9.47 10.81
N ILE A 303 13.53 10.65 11.33
CA ILE A 303 14.17 11.91 10.93
C ILE A 303 15.65 11.88 11.32
N ALA A 304 15.97 11.46 12.54
CA ALA A 304 17.34 11.38 13.03
C ALA A 304 18.18 10.38 12.21
N MET A 305 17.61 9.24 11.83
CA MET A 305 18.26 8.27 10.94
C MET A 305 18.55 8.87 9.56
N GLN A 306 17.60 9.64 8.99
CA GLN A 306 17.78 10.31 7.70
C GLN A 306 18.88 11.39 7.74
N THR A 307 19.06 12.05 8.89
CA THR A 307 20.12 13.06 9.09
C THR A 307 21.43 12.46 9.62
N ASN A 308 21.56 11.13 9.64
CA ASN A 308 22.71 10.39 10.21
C ASN A 308 22.99 10.68 11.70
N ASP A 309 22.02 11.23 12.44
CA ASP A 309 22.07 11.36 13.90
C ASP A 309 21.62 10.04 14.54
N PHE A 310 22.51 9.06 14.45
CA PHE A 310 22.19 7.70 14.82
C PHE A 310 21.97 7.50 16.34
N ASP A 311 22.51 8.37 17.21
CA ASP A 311 22.30 8.27 18.66
C ASP A 311 20.88 8.71 19.03
N SER A 312 20.42 9.83 18.46
CA SER A 312 19.04 10.29 18.63
C SER A 312 18.05 9.29 18.02
N ALA A 313 18.41 8.66 16.90
CA ALA A 313 17.59 7.62 16.29
C ALA A 313 17.41 6.40 17.22
N GLU A 314 18.52 5.89 17.80
CA GLU A 314 18.50 4.73 18.69
C GLU A 314 17.66 5.01 19.95
N SER A 315 17.87 6.19 20.57
CA SER A 315 17.11 6.62 21.74
C SER A 315 15.61 6.72 21.44
N SER A 316 15.25 7.34 20.30
CA SER A 316 13.85 7.56 19.93
C SER A 316 13.13 6.26 19.56
N PHE A 317 13.76 5.37 18.79
CA PHE A 317 13.17 4.07 18.50
C PHE A 317 13.03 3.19 19.75
N THR A 318 14.02 3.22 20.64
CA THR A 318 13.91 2.52 21.94
C THR A 318 12.72 3.06 22.74
N LYS A 319 12.54 4.38 22.77
CA LYS A 319 11.40 4.99 23.45
C LYS A 319 10.06 4.61 22.83
N ALA A 320 9.98 4.55 21.50
CA ALA A 320 8.78 4.08 20.80
C ALA A 320 8.43 2.62 21.16
N LEU A 321 9.43 1.75 21.36
CA LEU A 321 9.21 0.38 21.84
C LEU A 321 8.76 0.33 23.31
N GLU A 322 9.36 1.13 24.20
CA GLU A 322 8.94 1.22 25.61
C GLU A 322 7.47 1.64 25.75
N LEU A 323 7.05 2.57 24.88
CA LEU A 323 5.68 3.07 24.79
C LEU A 323 4.73 2.14 24.02
N LYS A 324 5.18 0.94 23.64
CA LYS A 324 4.40 -0.11 22.95
C LYS A 324 3.78 0.37 21.64
N HIS A 325 4.61 0.93 20.75
CA HIS A 325 4.18 1.31 19.40
C HIS A 325 3.37 0.18 18.73
N PRO A 326 2.19 0.46 18.12
CA PRO A 326 1.33 -0.59 17.56
C PRO A 326 2.04 -1.49 16.52
N ASP A 327 3.00 -0.93 15.80
CA ASP A 327 3.88 -1.65 14.87
C ASP A 327 5.32 -1.76 15.42
N GLU A 328 5.49 -2.50 16.54
CA GLU A 328 6.82 -2.74 17.12
C GLU A 328 7.75 -3.48 16.14
N GLY A 329 7.20 -4.23 15.18
CA GLY A 329 7.98 -4.94 14.15
C GLY A 329 8.73 -3.95 13.26
N SER A 330 8.06 -2.89 12.80
CA SER A 330 8.73 -1.83 12.05
C SER A 330 9.77 -1.08 12.87
N VAL A 331 9.51 -0.81 14.15
CA VAL A 331 10.49 -0.13 15.01
C VAL A 331 11.76 -0.98 15.20
N ARG A 332 11.59 -2.29 15.48
CA ARG A 332 12.70 -3.25 15.58
C ARG A 332 13.47 -3.38 14.27
N PHE A 333 12.79 -3.36 13.13
CA PHE A 333 13.43 -3.36 11.83
C PHE A 333 14.34 -2.14 11.64
N HIS A 334 13.86 -0.94 11.98
CA HIS A 334 14.69 0.27 11.91
C HIS A 334 15.87 0.26 12.88
N LEU A 335 15.71 -0.29 14.09
CA LEU A 335 16.83 -0.52 15.02
C LEU A 335 17.86 -1.50 14.45
N GLY A 336 17.42 -2.52 13.71
CA GLY A 336 18.29 -3.42 12.96
C GLY A 336 19.08 -2.69 11.87
N GLN A 337 18.41 -1.86 11.06
CA GLN A 337 19.05 -1.05 10.03
C GLN A 337 20.06 -0.06 10.61
N LEU A 338 19.73 0.55 11.74
CA LEU A 338 20.59 1.48 12.45
C LEU A 338 21.86 0.79 13.00
N ALA A 339 21.70 -0.41 13.57
CA ALA A 339 22.82 -1.22 14.03
C ALA A 339 23.71 -1.68 12.84
N GLU A 340 23.08 -2.09 11.73
CA GLU A 340 23.77 -2.49 10.50
C GLU A 340 24.58 -1.33 9.92
N ALA A 341 24.01 -0.13 9.81
CA ALA A 341 24.69 1.07 9.32
C ALA A 341 25.89 1.49 10.20
N ARG A 342 25.83 1.16 11.50
CA ARG A 342 26.93 1.38 12.46
C ARG A 342 27.98 0.25 12.48
N GLY A 343 27.85 -0.77 11.62
CA GLY A 343 28.72 -1.95 11.61
C GLY A 343 28.53 -2.87 12.82
N ARG A 344 27.50 -2.66 13.66
CA ARG A 344 27.16 -3.49 14.82
C ARG A 344 26.35 -4.71 14.37
N LEU A 345 26.96 -5.57 13.55
CA LEU A 345 26.27 -6.65 12.85
C LEU A 345 25.57 -7.64 13.80
N GLU A 346 26.19 -8.05 14.90
CA GLU A 346 25.56 -8.96 15.87
C GLU A 346 24.33 -8.33 16.54
N GLN A 347 24.36 -7.02 16.81
CA GLN A 347 23.22 -6.31 17.36
C GLN A 347 22.10 -6.17 16.31
N ALA A 348 22.46 -5.93 15.04
CA ALA A 348 21.50 -5.90 13.94
C ALA A 348 20.78 -7.25 13.80
N LEU A 349 21.50 -8.38 13.91
CA LEU A 349 20.92 -9.72 13.90
C LEU A 349 19.90 -9.92 15.03
N VAL A 350 20.20 -9.46 16.25
CA VAL A 350 19.26 -9.52 17.38
C VAL A 350 17.98 -8.75 17.06
N TRP A 351 18.11 -7.52 16.57
CA TRP A 351 16.94 -6.70 16.22
C TRP A 351 16.11 -7.30 15.10
N TYR A 352 16.74 -7.71 13.99
CA TYR A 352 16.03 -8.31 12.88
C TYR A 352 15.32 -9.61 13.25
N ARG A 353 15.99 -10.50 14.02
CA ARG A 353 15.36 -11.75 14.48
C ARG A 353 14.20 -11.53 15.44
N SER A 354 14.20 -10.41 16.18
CA SER A 354 13.10 -10.05 17.07
C SER A 354 11.83 -9.57 16.34
N VAL A 355 11.90 -9.36 15.01
CA VAL A 355 10.73 -9.07 14.17
C VAL A 355 9.98 -10.37 13.89
N ILE A 356 8.99 -10.67 14.73
CA ILE A 356 8.21 -11.93 14.66
C ILE A 356 6.93 -11.83 13.81
N LYS A 357 6.39 -10.63 13.62
CA LYS A 357 5.11 -10.35 12.94
C LYS A 357 5.13 -8.98 12.28
N GLY A 358 4.13 -8.72 11.44
CA GLY A 358 3.97 -7.45 10.74
C GLY A 358 4.66 -7.43 9.38
N ARG A 359 4.46 -6.34 8.64
CA ARG A 359 4.90 -6.21 7.24
C ARG A 359 6.42 -6.31 7.06
N GLN A 360 7.19 -5.92 8.07
CA GLN A 360 8.66 -5.94 8.02
C GLN A 360 9.28 -7.30 8.38
N LYS A 361 8.48 -8.34 8.65
CA LYS A 361 8.99 -9.65 9.08
C LYS A 361 9.91 -10.26 8.02
N LEU A 362 9.43 -10.41 6.78
CA LEU A 362 10.22 -11.04 5.73
C LEU A 362 11.54 -10.27 5.50
N ASP A 363 11.45 -8.96 5.29
CA ASP A 363 12.62 -8.13 5.02
C ASP A 363 13.65 -8.15 6.17
N ALA A 364 13.20 -8.18 7.42
CA ALA A 364 14.08 -8.32 8.58
C ALA A 364 14.86 -9.65 8.53
N HIS A 365 14.18 -10.77 8.33
CA HIS A 365 14.82 -12.10 8.30
C HIS A 365 15.73 -12.29 7.08
N LEU A 366 15.35 -11.75 5.92
CA LEU A 366 16.20 -11.73 4.73
C LEU A 366 17.49 -10.94 4.98
N ARG A 367 17.39 -9.73 5.58
CA ARG A 367 18.57 -8.95 5.96
C ARG A 367 19.46 -9.69 6.96
N ALA A 368 18.87 -10.33 7.98
CA ALA A 368 19.63 -11.13 8.93
C ALA A 368 20.37 -12.29 8.25
N ALA A 369 19.72 -13.00 7.32
CA ALA A 369 20.34 -14.09 6.56
C ALA A 369 21.50 -13.59 5.69
N MET A 370 21.35 -12.45 5.03
CA MET A 370 22.43 -11.84 4.23
C MET A 370 23.63 -11.39 5.09
N ILE A 371 23.38 -10.85 6.30
CA ILE A 371 24.46 -10.52 7.24
C ILE A 371 25.24 -11.78 7.63
N LEU A 372 24.55 -12.87 7.96
CA LEU A 372 25.17 -14.15 8.30
C LEU A 372 25.97 -14.72 7.12
N SER A 373 25.44 -14.64 5.89
CA SER A 373 26.13 -15.07 4.67
C SER A 373 27.48 -14.36 4.51
N LYS A 374 27.48 -13.03 4.62
CA LYS A 374 28.70 -12.21 4.52
C LYS A 374 29.73 -12.49 5.61
N GLN A 375 29.30 -13.00 6.77
CA GLN A 375 30.19 -13.45 7.85
C GLN A 375 30.71 -14.90 7.65
N GLY A 376 30.38 -15.56 6.54
CA GLY A 376 30.72 -16.96 6.29
C GLY A 376 29.83 -17.97 7.02
N ARG A 377 28.73 -17.52 7.63
CA ARG A 377 27.79 -18.34 8.42
C ARG A 377 26.59 -18.77 7.59
N ALA A 378 26.85 -19.32 6.41
CA ALA A 378 25.81 -19.70 5.44
C ALA A 378 24.81 -20.73 6.02
N ALA A 379 25.29 -21.70 6.80
CA ALA A 379 24.42 -22.70 7.44
C ALA A 379 23.39 -22.05 8.40
N ASP A 380 23.82 -21.09 9.23
CA ASP A 380 22.94 -20.35 10.14
C ASP A 380 21.92 -19.51 9.37
N ALA A 381 22.34 -18.91 8.25
CA ALA A 381 21.49 -18.09 7.39
C ALA A 381 20.36 -18.93 6.77
N LEU A 382 20.70 -20.07 6.16
CA LEU A 382 19.74 -21.00 5.56
C LEU A 382 18.80 -21.60 6.61
N GLN A 383 19.32 -21.95 7.79
CA GLN A 383 18.48 -22.44 8.88
C GLN A 383 17.46 -21.39 9.34
N GLY A 384 17.84 -20.10 9.33
CA GLY A 384 16.94 -18.99 9.62
C GLY A 384 15.81 -18.86 8.60
N LEU A 385 16.13 -18.93 7.30
CA LEU A 385 15.17 -18.79 6.21
C LEU A 385 14.20 -19.98 6.11
N SER A 386 14.67 -21.21 6.31
CA SER A 386 13.83 -22.41 6.23
C SER A 386 12.66 -22.43 7.24
N ASN A 387 12.79 -21.70 8.36
CA ASN A 387 11.75 -21.57 9.38
C ASN A 387 10.73 -20.45 9.06
N LEU A 388 10.94 -19.68 8.00
CA LEU A 388 10.10 -18.56 7.64
C LEU A 388 8.91 -19.02 6.78
N ALA A 389 7.71 -18.94 7.33
CA ALA A 389 6.49 -19.15 6.56
C ALA A 389 6.21 -17.95 5.65
N ALA A 390 6.16 -18.20 4.34
CA ALA A 390 5.75 -17.22 3.33
C ALA A 390 4.23 -17.02 3.32
N ALA A 391 3.78 -15.78 3.25
CA ALA A 391 2.37 -15.41 3.18
C ALA A 391 1.75 -15.70 1.80
N ASP A 392 2.50 -15.49 0.72
CA ASP A 392 2.06 -15.63 -0.66
C ASP A 392 3.19 -16.18 -1.57
N ASP A 393 2.92 -16.28 -2.88
CA ASP A 393 3.91 -16.74 -3.86
C ASP A 393 5.07 -15.76 -4.06
N GLU A 394 4.84 -14.45 -3.91
CA GLU A 394 5.90 -13.45 -4.05
C GLU A 394 6.93 -13.58 -2.92
N GLU A 395 6.45 -13.75 -1.67
CA GLU A 395 7.32 -14.03 -0.54
C GLU A 395 8.06 -15.37 -0.69
N ARG A 396 7.41 -16.40 -1.24
CA ARG A 396 8.06 -17.70 -1.53
C ARG A 396 9.21 -17.55 -2.50
N VAL A 397 9.04 -16.76 -3.57
CA VAL A 397 10.10 -16.47 -4.54
C VAL A 397 11.26 -15.75 -3.84
N LYS A 398 11.00 -14.69 -3.08
CA LYS A 398 12.04 -13.92 -2.38
C LYS A 398 12.87 -14.77 -1.42
N ILE A 399 12.23 -15.67 -0.67
CA ILE A 399 12.93 -16.60 0.23
C ILE A 399 13.82 -17.55 -0.57
N ALA A 400 13.29 -18.18 -1.61
CA ALA A 400 14.05 -19.13 -2.43
C ALA A 400 15.25 -18.46 -3.13
N GLN A 401 15.09 -17.23 -3.61
CA GLN A 401 16.19 -16.46 -4.20
C GLN A 401 17.27 -16.13 -3.16
N ALA A 402 16.89 -15.74 -1.95
CA ALA A 402 17.85 -15.49 -0.88
C ALA A 402 18.59 -16.75 -0.46
N GLU A 403 17.90 -17.89 -0.30
CA GLU A 403 18.53 -19.18 -0.02
C GLU A 403 19.54 -19.57 -1.11
N ALA A 404 19.13 -19.46 -2.38
CA ALA A 404 20.01 -19.74 -3.51
C ALA A 404 21.22 -18.81 -3.55
N GLN A 405 21.03 -17.51 -3.31
CA GLN A 405 22.11 -16.53 -3.26
C GLN A 405 23.13 -16.87 -2.16
N ILE A 406 22.65 -17.21 -0.96
CA ILE A 406 23.51 -17.62 0.16
C ILE A 406 24.31 -18.87 -0.19
N MET A 407 23.68 -19.85 -0.85
CA MET A 407 24.35 -21.07 -1.30
C MET A 407 25.41 -20.79 -2.37
N ARG A 408 25.12 -19.90 -3.33
CA ARG A 408 26.08 -19.46 -4.37
C ARG A 408 27.28 -18.73 -3.76
N GLU A 409 27.04 -17.80 -2.83
CA GLU A 409 28.12 -17.08 -2.12
C GLU A 409 29.01 -18.03 -1.31
N ALA A 410 28.45 -19.11 -0.77
CA ALA A 410 29.19 -20.17 -0.10
C ALA A 410 29.85 -21.19 -1.05
N GLY A 411 29.71 -21.03 -2.37
CA GLY A 411 30.23 -21.96 -3.39
C GLY A 411 29.44 -23.28 -3.52
N ASN A 412 28.31 -23.43 -2.84
CA ASN A 412 27.45 -24.61 -2.91
C ASN A 412 26.41 -24.49 -4.03
N PHE A 413 26.88 -24.53 -5.28
CA PHE A 413 26.03 -24.38 -6.45
C PHE A 413 25.06 -25.56 -6.64
N GLU A 414 25.46 -26.79 -6.30
CA GLU A 414 24.59 -27.96 -6.31
C GLU A 414 23.41 -27.78 -5.36
N GLY A 415 23.66 -27.29 -4.14
CA GLY A 415 22.62 -26.96 -3.18
C GLY A 415 21.65 -25.92 -3.71
N ALA A 416 22.17 -24.85 -4.34
CA ALA A 416 21.35 -23.80 -4.93
C ALA A 416 20.40 -24.35 -6.01
N VAL A 417 20.91 -25.22 -6.89
CA VAL A 417 20.09 -25.89 -7.92
C VAL A 417 18.99 -26.74 -7.30
N VAL A 418 19.28 -27.50 -6.24
CA VAL A 418 18.29 -28.32 -5.53
C VAL A 418 17.20 -27.45 -4.90
N ALA A 419 17.58 -26.39 -4.19
CA ALA A 419 16.64 -25.49 -3.54
C ALA A 419 15.72 -24.79 -4.56
N LEU A 420 16.29 -24.24 -5.63
CA LEU A 420 15.53 -23.59 -6.70
C LEU A 420 14.63 -24.57 -7.46
N SER A 421 15.08 -25.81 -7.67
CA SER A 421 14.23 -26.85 -8.29
C SER A 421 12.99 -27.14 -7.46
N LYS A 422 13.15 -27.27 -6.13
CA LYS A 422 12.03 -27.45 -5.21
C LYS A 422 11.06 -26.26 -5.22
N ALA A 423 11.56 -25.03 -5.37
CA ALA A 423 10.72 -23.85 -5.51
C ALA A 423 9.94 -23.86 -6.83
N LEU A 424 10.60 -24.23 -7.93
CA LEU A 424 10.01 -24.34 -9.27
C LEU A 424 8.97 -25.47 -9.38
N GLU A 425 9.00 -26.51 -8.54
CA GLU A 425 7.91 -27.51 -8.48
C GLU A 425 6.54 -26.87 -8.18
N LYS A 426 6.52 -25.80 -7.37
CA LYS A 426 5.31 -25.07 -7.01
C LYS A 426 5.05 -23.86 -7.90
N MET A 427 6.12 -23.27 -8.45
CA MET A 427 6.09 -22.04 -9.23
C MET A 427 6.86 -22.24 -10.54
N PRO A 428 6.40 -23.14 -11.44
CA PRO A 428 7.17 -23.57 -12.61
C PRO A 428 7.47 -22.44 -13.60
N ASP A 429 6.63 -21.40 -13.60
CA ASP A 429 6.72 -20.28 -14.53
C ASP A 429 7.31 -19.02 -13.88
N SER A 430 7.98 -19.16 -12.72
CA SER A 430 8.63 -18.03 -12.05
C SER A 430 9.90 -17.61 -12.82
N PRO A 431 9.90 -16.43 -13.47
CA PRO A 431 11.00 -16.03 -14.34
C PRO A 431 12.33 -15.90 -13.60
N ASP A 432 12.26 -15.35 -12.39
CA ASP A 432 13.44 -15.07 -11.57
C ASP A 432 14.07 -16.37 -11.05
N LEU A 433 13.24 -17.35 -10.66
CA LEU A 433 13.73 -18.67 -10.21
C LEU A 433 14.33 -19.50 -11.35
N LEU A 434 13.74 -19.44 -12.55
CA LEU A 434 14.30 -20.08 -13.75
C LEU A 434 15.67 -19.51 -14.08
N TYR A 435 15.79 -18.17 -14.06
CA TYR A 435 17.07 -17.50 -14.29
C TYR A 435 18.10 -17.86 -13.22
N ASP A 436 17.74 -17.75 -11.94
CA ASP A 436 18.63 -18.07 -10.83
C ASP A 436 19.12 -19.53 -10.86
N ARG A 437 18.27 -20.47 -11.28
CA ARG A 437 18.64 -21.89 -11.37
C ARG A 437 19.56 -22.14 -12.55
N ALA A 438 19.30 -21.51 -13.69
CA ALA A 438 20.20 -21.57 -14.83
C ALA A 438 21.60 -21.06 -14.45
N MET A 439 21.70 -19.94 -13.72
CA MET A 439 22.99 -19.39 -13.32
C MET A 439 23.74 -20.30 -12.34
N ALA A 440 23.04 -20.94 -11.40
CA ALA A 440 23.65 -21.93 -10.52
C ALA A 440 24.05 -23.22 -11.26
N ALA A 441 23.23 -23.68 -12.21
CA ALA A 441 23.45 -24.88 -13.01
C ALA A 441 24.66 -24.72 -13.95
N GLU A 442 24.91 -23.52 -14.47
CA GLU A 442 26.08 -23.19 -15.28
C GLU A 442 27.38 -23.49 -14.53
N LYS A 443 27.47 -23.08 -13.26
CA LYS A 443 28.65 -23.28 -12.41
C LYS A 443 28.98 -24.74 -12.12
N ILE A 444 28.01 -25.65 -12.23
CA ILE A 444 28.19 -27.09 -12.06
C ILE A 444 28.10 -27.86 -13.39
N ASN A 445 28.24 -27.16 -14.51
CA ASN A 445 28.25 -27.70 -15.87
C ASN A 445 26.99 -28.52 -16.24
N ARG A 446 25.83 -28.18 -15.65
CA ARG A 446 24.52 -28.77 -15.97
C ARG A 446 23.84 -28.02 -17.11
N LEU A 447 24.49 -28.07 -18.29
CA LEU A 447 24.08 -27.34 -19.49
C LEU A 447 22.66 -27.70 -19.96
N ASP A 448 22.20 -28.92 -19.66
CA ASP A 448 20.84 -29.38 -19.92
C ASP A 448 19.79 -28.52 -19.18
N LEU A 449 20.05 -28.22 -17.89
CA LEU A 449 19.17 -27.37 -17.09
C LEU A 449 19.27 -25.90 -17.52
N VAL A 450 20.47 -25.40 -17.80
CA VAL A 450 20.68 -24.02 -18.30
C VAL A 450 19.84 -23.77 -19.54
N GLU A 451 19.95 -24.67 -20.53
CA GLU A 451 19.22 -24.51 -21.78
C GLU A 451 17.70 -24.64 -21.60
N SER A 452 17.26 -25.65 -20.84
CA SER A 452 15.83 -25.84 -20.56
C SER A 452 15.21 -24.62 -19.88
N ASP A 453 15.84 -24.11 -18.83
CA ASP A 453 15.31 -23.00 -18.03
C ASP A 453 15.31 -21.69 -18.80
N LEU A 454 16.41 -21.37 -19.50
CA LEU A 454 16.51 -20.11 -20.24
C LEU A 454 15.57 -20.10 -21.46
N ARG A 455 15.38 -21.24 -22.14
CA ARG A 455 14.36 -21.32 -23.21
C ARG A 455 12.95 -21.17 -22.66
N HIS A 456 12.66 -21.78 -21.51
CA HIS A 456 11.36 -21.62 -20.87
C HIS A 456 11.13 -20.15 -20.47
N LEU A 457 12.12 -19.52 -19.85
CA LEU A 457 12.10 -18.10 -19.49
C LEU A 457 11.91 -17.19 -20.72
N ILE A 458 12.60 -17.46 -21.83
CA ILE A 458 12.43 -16.70 -23.08
C ILE A 458 11.00 -16.83 -23.62
N ALA A 459 10.40 -18.02 -23.54
CA ALA A 459 9.02 -18.23 -23.97
C ALA A 459 8.03 -17.44 -23.09
N LEU A 460 8.26 -17.38 -21.77
CA LEU A 460 7.44 -16.64 -20.81
C LEU A 460 7.63 -15.12 -20.92
N LYS A 461 8.88 -14.66 -21.10
CA LYS A 461 9.26 -13.25 -21.21
C LYS A 461 10.15 -13.02 -22.44
N PRO A 462 9.56 -12.85 -23.64
CA PRO A 462 10.31 -12.67 -24.88
C PRO A 462 11.17 -11.40 -24.97
N ASN A 463 10.99 -10.46 -24.03
CA ASN A 463 11.74 -9.21 -23.91
C ASN A 463 12.81 -9.24 -22.79
N TYR A 464 13.09 -10.41 -22.19
CA TYR A 464 14.08 -10.53 -21.13
C TYR A 464 15.50 -10.70 -21.69
N ALA A 465 16.18 -9.58 -21.96
CA ALA A 465 17.49 -9.55 -22.65
C ALA A 465 18.54 -10.47 -22.01
N HIS A 466 18.63 -10.50 -20.68
CA HIS A 466 19.63 -11.31 -19.97
C HIS A 466 19.46 -12.82 -20.16
N ALA A 467 18.25 -13.33 -20.46
CA ALA A 467 18.06 -14.76 -20.71
C ALA A 467 18.61 -15.17 -22.07
N TYR A 468 18.39 -14.33 -23.10
CA TYR A 468 19.03 -14.50 -24.40
C TYR A 468 20.54 -14.39 -24.29
N ASN A 469 21.03 -13.42 -23.51
CA ASN A 469 22.47 -13.25 -23.29
C ASN A 469 23.10 -14.48 -22.64
N ALA A 470 22.53 -14.92 -21.51
CA ALA A 470 23.01 -16.09 -20.78
C ALA A 470 23.04 -17.33 -21.67
N LEU A 471 21.94 -17.60 -22.40
CA LEU A 471 21.87 -18.78 -23.27
C LEU A 471 22.87 -18.66 -24.42
N GLY A 472 22.90 -17.52 -25.10
CA GLY A 472 23.81 -17.26 -26.21
C GLY A 472 25.27 -17.40 -25.81
N TYR A 473 25.68 -16.78 -24.70
CA TYR A 473 27.02 -16.90 -24.15
C TYR A 473 27.38 -18.36 -23.82
N THR A 474 26.51 -19.08 -23.09
CA THR A 474 26.73 -20.49 -22.76
C THR A 474 26.88 -21.35 -24.03
N LEU A 475 26.05 -21.12 -25.05
CA LEU A 475 26.15 -21.85 -26.31
C LEU A 475 27.44 -21.55 -27.08
N ALA A 476 27.88 -20.29 -27.11
CA ALA A 476 29.11 -19.88 -27.77
C ALA A 476 30.36 -20.43 -27.08
N ASP A 477 30.36 -20.49 -25.75
CA ASP A 477 31.55 -20.85 -25.00
C ASP A 477 31.66 -22.37 -24.73
N ARG A 478 30.53 -23.03 -24.45
CA ARG A 478 30.51 -24.42 -23.96
C ARG A 478 30.08 -25.44 -25.00
N THR A 479 29.71 -25.01 -26.21
CA THR A 479 29.16 -25.91 -27.25
C THR A 479 29.63 -25.51 -28.66
N PRO A 480 29.47 -26.38 -29.68
CA PRO A 480 29.77 -26.01 -31.07
C PRO A 480 28.65 -25.20 -31.75
N ARG A 481 27.57 -24.82 -31.05
CA ARG A 481 26.37 -24.16 -31.62
C ARG A 481 26.53 -22.65 -31.80
N LEU A 482 27.63 -22.24 -32.41
CA LEU A 482 28.02 -20.82 -32.50
C LEU A 482 27.04 -19.97 -33.34
N LYS A 483 26.44 -20.55 -34.38
CA LYS A 483 25.44 -19.85 -35.20
C LYS A 483 24.20 -19.46 -34.37
N GLU A 484 23.67 -20.41 -33.61
CA GLU A 484 22.52 -20.17 -32.73
C GLU A 484 22.87 -19.19 -31.62
N ALA A 485 24.07 -19.31 -31.05
CA ALA A 485 24.56 -18.36 -30.05
C ALA A 485 24.54 -16.92 -30.55
N LEU A 486 25.02 -16.67 -31.77
CA LEU A 486 24.98 -15.35 -32.39
C LEU A 486 23.55 -14.83 -32.58
N GLU A 487 22.61 -15.66 -33.05
CA GLU A 487 21.20 -15.25 -33.22
C GLU A 487 20.56 -14.84 -31.87
N LEU A 488 20.86 -15.58 -30.80
CA LEU A 488 20.40 -15.23 -29.44
C LEU A 488 21.04 -13.94 -28.93
N LEU A 489 22.35 -13.76 -29.14
CA LEU A 489 23.08 -12.56 -28.71
C LEU A 489 22.67 -11.31 -29.51
N GLU A 490 22.37 -11.45 -30.81
CA GLU A 490 21.77 -10.40 -31.62
C GLU A 490 20.41 -9.98 -31.06
N LYS A 491 19.59 -10.95 -30.63
CA LYS A 491 18.32 -10.66 -29.97
C LYS A 491 18.53 -9.94 -28.64
N ALA A 492 19.46 -10.40 -27.80
CA ALA A 492 19.81 -9.76 -26.53
C ALA A 492 20.26 -8.30 -26.75
N LEU A 493 21.15 -8.07 -27.70
CA LEU A 493 21.67 -6.75 -28.06
C LEU A 493 20.58 -5.83 -28.62
N SER A 494 19.63 -6.36 -29.40
CA SER A 494 18.49 -5.58 -29.88
C SER A 494 17.56 -5.09 -28.75
N LEU A 495 17.49 -5.83 -27.64
CA LEU A 495 16.67 -5.51 -26.48
C LEU A 495 17.40 -4.56 -25.51
N SER A 496 18.72 -4.70 -25.38
CA SER A 496 19.56 -3.86 -24.51
C SER A 496 20.93 -3.58 -25.17
N PRO A 497 21.02 -2.57 -26.04
CA PRO A 497 22.18 -2.35 -26.91
C PRO A 497 23.42 -1.80 -26.23
N ASP A 498 23.26 -1.21 -25.03
CA ASP A 498 24.32 -0.55 -24.28
C ASP A 498 24.71 -1.34 -23.01
N ASP A 499 24.19 -2.55 -22.84
CA ASP A 499 24.55 -3.41 -21.72
C ASP A 499 25.97 -3.98 -21.91
N PRO A 500 26.92 -3.69 -21.00
CA PRO A 500 28.30 -4.10 -21.13
C PRO A 500 28.47 -5.63 -21.17
N PHE A 501 27.66 -6.39 -20.44
CA PHE A 501 27.77 -7.85 -20.40
C PHE A 501 27.22 -8.50 -21.67
N ILE A 502 26.23 -7.87 -22.32
CA ILE A 502 25.72 -8.33 -23.61
C ILE A 502 26.71 -8.00 -24.73
N LEU A 503 27.31 -6.81 -24.70
CA LEU A 503 28.39 -6.44 -25.61
C LEU A 503 29.60 -7.37 -25.47
N ASP A 504 29.99 -7.72 -24.25
CA ASP A 504 31.05 -8.69 -23.97
C ASP A 504 30.73 -10.06 -24.54
N SER A 505 29.54 -10.59 -24.23
CA SER A 505 29.11 -11.92 -24.69
C SER A 505 29.05 -12.00 -26.23
N MET A 506 28.54 -10.95 -26.88
CA MET A 506 28.53 -10.84 -28.35
C MET A 506 29.95 -10.75 -28.91
N GLY A 507 30.81 -9.93 -28.32
CA GLY A 507 32.22 -9.81 -28.69
C GLY A 507 32.96 -11.14 -28.59
N TRP A 508 32.72 -11.90 -27.52
CA TRP A 508 33.30 -13.23 -27.32
C TRP A 508 32.80 -14.25 -28.38
N ALA A 509 31.50 -14.24 -28.71
CA ALA A 509 30.97 -15.09 -29.77
C ALA A 509 31.55 -14.72 -31.16
N LEU A 510 31.76 -13.44 -31.45
CA LEU A 510 32.45 -12.97 -32.65
C LEU A 510 33.90 -13.43 -32.69
N PHE A 511 34.61 -13.38 -31.56
CA PHE A 511 35.97 -13.88 -31.42
C PHE A 511 36.06 -15.38 -31.74
N LYS A 512 35.18 -16.20 -31.16
CA LYS A 512 35.07 -17.64 -31.45
C LYS A 512 34.74 -17.90 -32.94
N SER A 513 34.03 -16.96 -33.58
CA SER A 513 33.73 -16.99 -35.02
C SER A 513 34.89 -16.50 -35.91
N LYS A 514 36.06 -16.20 -35.31
CA LYS A 514 37.25 -15.65 -35.97
C LYS A 514 37.05 -14.26 -36.60
N ARG A 515 36.01 -13.53 -36.17
CA ARG A 515 35.72 -12.15 -36.59
C ARG A 515 36.42 -11.18 -35.64
N TYR A 516 37.75 -11.23 -35.61
CA TYR A 516 38.57 -10.58 -34.56
C TYR A 516 38.43 -9.06 -34.50
N ALA A 517 38.39 -8.38 -35.65
CA ALA A 517 38.22 -6.92 -35.69
C ALA A 517 36.88 -6.47 -35.09
N GLU A 518 35.79 -7.16 -35.43
CA GLU A 518 34.45 -6.85 -34.92
C GLU A 518 34.33 -7.21 -33.42
N ALA A 519 34.94 -8.32 -33.00
CA ALA A 519 35.03 -8.70 -31.61
C ALA A 519 35.74 -7.62 -30.77
N ALA A 520 36.89 -7.12 -31.25
CA ALA A 520 37.65 -6.08 -30.58
C ALA A 520 36.86 -4.76 -30.45
N ASP A 521 36.09 -4.36 -31.47
CA ASP A 521 35.23 -3.18 -31.39
C ASP A 521 34.13 -3.32 -30.32
N MET A 522 33.41 -4.46 -30.35
CA MET A 522 32.35 -4.76 -29.38
C MET A 522 32.88 -4.81 -27.94
N LEU A 523 34.00 -5.50 -27.74
CA LEU A 523 34.65 -5.66 -26.43
C LEU A 523 35.25 -4.34 -25.93
N ARG A 524 35.72 -3.47 -26.82
CA ARG A 524 36.20 -2.14 -26.44
C ARG A 524 35.05 -1.27 -25.92
N ARG A 525 33.87 -1.35 -26.55
CA ARG A 525 32.65 -0.70 -26.06
C ARG A 525 32.21 -1.27 -24.70
N ALA A 526 32.22 -2.60 -24.55
CA ALA A 526 31.91 -3.27 -23.29
C ALA A 526 32.83 -2.80 -22.16
N HIS A 527 34.14 -2.82 -22.39
CA HIS A 527 35.14 -2.43 -21.39
C HIS A 527 35.10 -0.94 -21.05
N ALA A 528 34.80 -0.07 -22.03
CA ALA A 528 34.64 1.36 -21.79
C ALA A 528 33.40 1.66 -20.93
N ALA A 529 32.32 0.89 -21.09
CA ALA A 529 31.12 1.01 -20.27
C ALA A 529 31.32 0.39 -18.87
N GLN A 530 32.02 -0.74 -18.78
CA GLN A 530 32.32 -1.45 -17.54
C GLN A 530 33.77 -1.98 -17.56
N PRO A 531 34.70 -1.35 -16.83
CA PRO A 531 36.10 -1.80 -16.72
C PRO A 531 36.26 -3.08 -15.87
N ASP A 532 35.67 -4.19 -16.31
CA ASP A 532 35.68 -5.48 -15.63
C ASP A 532 36.86 -6.37 -16.09
N PRO A 533 37.48 -7.15 -15.19
CA PRO A 533 38.64 -7.98 -15.52
C PRO A 533 38.36 -9.15 -16.48
N ASP A 534 37.16 -9.73 -16.50
CA ASP A 534 36.81 -10.80 -17.43
C ASP A 534 36.60 -10.20 -18.84
N ILE A 535 35.94 -9.04 -18.94
CA ILE A 535 35.83 -8.29 -20.20
C ILE A 535 37.22 -7.88 -20.71
N ALA A 536 38.12 -7.46 -19.81
CA ALA A 536 39.50 -7.12 -20.16
C ALA A 536 40.28 -8.35 -20.70
N ALA A 537 40.03 -9.54 -20.16
CA ALA A 537 40.62 -10.78 -20.65
C ALA A 537 40.18 -11.02 -22.11
N HIS A 538 38.87 -11.02 -22.38
CA HIS A 538 38.29 -11.20 -23.71
C HIS A 538 38.78 -10.13 -24.71
N LEU A 539 38.76 -8.85 -24.32
CA LEU A 539 39.22 -7.74 -25.17
C LEU A 539 40.67 -7.92 -25.57
N GLY A 540 41.55 -8.22 -24.61
CA GLY A 540 42.96 -8.44 -24.91
C GLY A 540 43.19 -9.62 -25.85
N GLU A 541 42.42 -10.70 -25.73
CA GLU A 541 42.51 -11.83 -26.67
C GLU A 541 42.08 -11.45 -28.08
N ALA A 542 40.97 -10.72 -28.20
CA ALA A 542 40.47 -10.25 -29.48
C ALA A 542 41.50 -9.34 -30.17
N LEU A 543 42.06 -8.37 -29.44
CA LEU A 543 43.12 -7.49 -29.91
C LEU A 543 44.38 -8.26 -30.32
N TRP A 544 44.80 -9.24 -29.51
CA TRP A 544 45.97 -10.05 -29.78
C TRP A 544 45.84 -10.84 -31.08
N MET A 545 44.68 -11.44 -31.31
CA MET A 545 44.38 -12.18 -32.54
C MET A 545 44.11 -11.27 -33.74
N ASN A 546 43.65 -10.03 -33.51
CA ASN A 546 43.50 -9.01 -34.55
C ASN A 546 44.84 -8.39 -34.99
N GLY A 547 45.90 -8.55 -34.18
CA GLY A 547 47.24 -8.02 -34.45
C GLY A 547 47.63 -6.80 -33.60
N ASP A 548 46.69 -6.23 -32.84
CA ASP A 548 46.86 -5.04 -31.99
C ASP A 548 47.50 -5.39 -30.63
N LYS A 549 48.63 -6.10 -30.66
CA LYS A 549 49.25 -6.71 -29.47
C LYS A 549 49.67 -5.70 -28.40
N ASP A 550 50.06 -4.50 -28.80
CA ASP A 550 50.45 -3.45 -27.84
C ASP A 550 49.26 -2.91 -27.05
N GLU A 551 48.07 -2.86 -27.67
CA GLU A 551 46.83 -2.52 -26.94
C GLU A 551 46.43 -3.66 -25.99
N ALA A 552 46.49 -4.91 -26.46
CA ALA A 552 46.20 -6.09 -25.64
C ALA A 552 47.03 -6.12 -24.34
N ARG A 553 48.35 -5.90 -24.44
CA ARG A 553 49.26 -5.85 -23.28
C ARG A 553 48.88 -4.75 -22.29
N ARG A 554 48.50 -3.57 -22.79
CA ARG A 554 48.08 -2.44 -21.94
C ARG A 554 46.79 -2.77 -21.19
N ILE A 555 45.80 -3.33 -21.88
CA ILE A 555 44.51 -3.73 -21.27
C ILE A 555 44.75 -4.77 -20.16
N TRP A 556 45.48 -5.85 -20.45
CA TRP A 556 45.74 -6.88 -19.45
C TRP A 556 46.56 -6.36 -18.27
N SER A 557 47.60 -5.56 -18.52
CA SER A 557 48.47 -5.04 -17.46
C SER A 557 47.72 -4.06 -16.54
N GLY A 558 46.91 -3.17 -17.11
CA GLY A 558 46.05 -2.27 -16.34
C GLY A 558 45.02 -3.01 -15.51
N SER A 559 44.38 -4.04 -16.08
CA SER A 559 43.39 -4.84 -15.35
C SER A 559 44.02 -5.70 -14.25
N LEU A 560 45.17 -6.34 -14.50
CA LEU A 560 45.90 -7.14 -13.49
C LEU A 560 46.41 -6.29 -12.32
N GLN A 561 46.75 -5.03 -12.56
CA GLN A 561 47.16 -4.11 -11.49
C GLN A 561 46.01 -3.86 -10.49
N ASN A 562 44.78 -3.74 -11.00
CA ASN A 562 43.59 -3.48 -10.19
C ASN A 562 42.95 -4.76 -9.64
N HIS A 563 43.08 -5.87 -10.36
CA HIS A 563 42.46 -7.16 -10.05
C HIS A 563 43.47 -8.31 -10.11
N PRO A 564 44.49 -8.30 -9.23
CA PRO A 564 45.60 -9.24 -9.35
C PRO A 564 45.17 -10.69 -9.18
N GLY A 565 44.01 -10.98 -8.57
CA GLY A 565 43.50 -12.31 -8.28
C GLY A 565 42.47 -12.89 -9.26
N ASN A 566 42.08 -12.17 -10.31
CA ASN A 566 41.09 -12.69 -11.28
C ASN A 566 41.67 -13.90 -12.05
N GLU A 567 40.92 -15.00 -12.10
CA GLU A 567 41.37 -16.28 -12.67
C GLU A 567 41.44 -16.25 -14.20
N SER A 568 40.37 -15.80 -14.86
CA SER A 568 40.27 -15.72 -16.34
C SER A 568 41.41 -14.89 -16.94
N LEU A 569 41.70 -13.74 -16.34
CA LEU A 569 42.75 -12.83 -16.77
C LEU A 569 44.16 -13.42 -16.57
N ARG A 570 44.38 -14.13 -15.45
CA ARG A 570 45.63 -14.85 -15.20
C ARG A 570 45.83 -16.02 -16.15
N GLU A 571 44.78 -16.79 -16.40
CA GLU A 571 44.82 -17.92 -17.34
C GLU A 571 45.17 -17.44 -18.75
N THR A 572 44.47 -16.39 -19.21
CA THR A 572 44.68 -15.78 -20.53
C THR A 572 46.11 -15.28 -20.73
N THR A 573 46.64 -14.51 -19.78
CA THR A 573 48.00 -13.96 -19.85
C THR A 573 49.08 -15.03 -19.69
N SER A 574 48.82 -16.08 -18.90
CA SER A 574 49.72 -17.24 -18.81
C SER A 574 49.78 -18.03 -20.13
N ARG A 575 48.62 -18.23 -20.78
CA ARG A 575 48.50 -18.98 -22.04
C ARG A 575 49.15 -18.25 -23.21
N LEU A 576 48.92 -16.95 -23.34
CA LEU A 576 49.39 -16.16 -24.49
C LEU A 576 50.82 -15.64 -24.34
N LYS A 577 51.38 -15.66 -23.12
CA LYS A 577 52.70 -15.11 -22.75
C LYS A 577 53.00 -13.77 -23.47
N PRO A 578 52.20 -12.73 -23.18
CA PRO A 578 52.16 -11.48 -23.94
C PRO A 578 53.49 -10.74 -24.07
#